data_AF-A0A255H6U2-F1
#
_entry.id   AF-A0A255H6U2-F1
#
_cell.length_a   1.000
_cell.length_b   1.000
_cell.length_c   1.000
_cell.angle_alpha   90.00
_cell.angle_beta   90.00
_cell.angle_gamma   90.00
#
_symmetry.space_group_name_H-M   'P 1'
#
loop_
_entity.id
_entity.type
_entity.pdbx_description
1 polymer ?
#
loop_
_entity_poly.entity_id
_entity_poly.type
_entity_poly.pdbx_seq_one_letter_code
_entity_poly.pdbx_strand_id
1 'polypeptide(L)'
;MVRRDPLDHPDSVRPGCRLSLRLATPDGLTDRVGLLVSLAPGSLVLEDRTGERHTIEREQVAFARVIPTVARGRNPLAFDPGGLRALAHDAWLGGSGACWVARLADLVDHLDDSGVRQLSAERAIAGDSRGLVNGEWAAVRLAAVADLDPLAAWAARRTARNLVLTSPLPDAELTALALHPLPD
;
A
#
# COMPACT_ATOMS: atom_id res chain seq x y z
N MET A 1 2.19 -5.43 34.67
CA MET A 1 2.03 -4.56 33.48
C MET A 1 0.81 -5.06 32.72
N VAL A 2 -0.31 -4.32 32.74
CA VAL A 2 -1.55 -4.76 32.08
C VAL A 2 -1.33 -4.69 30.57
N ARG A 3 -1.36 -5.85 29.92
CA ARG A 3 -1.28 -5.96 28.47
C ARG A 3 -2.56 -5.41 27.89
N ARG A 4 -2.50 -4.24 27.23
CA ARG A 4 -3.61 -3.76 26.39
C ARG A 4 -3.47 -4.42 25.03
N ASP A 5 -4.07 -5.59 24.87
CA ASP A 5 -4.19 -6.22 23.57
C ASP A 5 -5.33 -5.51 22.80
N PRO A 6 -5.04 -4.87 21.65
CA PRO A 6 -6.08 -4.20 20.87
C PRO A 6 -7.18 -5.17 20.41
N LEU A 7 -6.90 -6.47 20.31
CA LEU A 7 -7.90 -7.47 19.93
C LEU A 7 -8.93 -7.75 21.04
N ASP A 8 -8.69 -7.32 22.28
CA ASP A 8 -9.65 -7.42 23.39
C ASP A 8 -10.64 -6.23 23.46
N HIS A 9 -10.44 -5.23 22.59
CA HIS A 9 -11.25 -4.02 22.55
C HIS A 9 -11.94 -3.89 21.18
N PRO A 10 -13.25 -4.19 21.08
CA PRO A 10 -13.96 -4.27 19.81
C PRO A 10 -13.96 -2.95 19.03
N ASP A 11 -13.84 -1.80 19.70
CA ASP A 11 -13.80 -0.49 19.06
C ASP A 11 -12.41 -0.12 18.52
N SER A 12 -11.36 -0.83 18.97
CA SER A 12 -9.98 -0.48 18.62
C SER A 12 -9.45 -1.18 17.36
N VAL A 13 -10.11 -2.27 16.95
CA VAL A 13 -9.73 -3.08 15.79
C VAL A 13 -10.97 -3.41 14.97
N ARG A 14 -10.98 -2.98 13.70
CA ARG A 14 -12.05 -3.24 12.75
C ARG A 14 -11.48 -3.68 11.40
N PRO A 15 -12.26 -4.40 10.58
CA PRO A 15 -11.89 -4.65 9.18
C PRO A 15 -11.45 -3.37 8.47
N GLY A 16 -10.41 -3.46 7.66
CA GLY A 16 -9.75 -2.32 7.00
C GLY A 16 -8.59 -1.73 7.79
N CYS A 17 -8.41 -2.06 9.08
CA CYS A 17 -7.22 -1.67 9.83
C CYS A 17 -6.01 -2.54 9.47
N ARG A 18 -4.81 -1.97 9.59
CA ARG A 18 -3.56 -2.72 9.43
C ARG A 18 -3.02 -3.16 10.78
N LEU A 19 -2.65 -4.45 10.87
CA LEU A 19 -2.15 -5.06 12.09
C LEU A 19 -0.73 -5.59 11.92
N SER A 20 0.05 -5.51 12.99
CA SER A 20 1.27 -6.28 13.21
C SER A 20 1.02 -7.26 14.35
N LEU A 21 1.18 -8.54 14.07
CA LEU A 21 0.96 -9.64 15.01
C LEU A 21 2.28 -10.36 15.26
N ARG A 22 2.54 -10.65 16.54
CA ARG A 22 3.49 -11.69 16.95
C ARG A 22 2.68 -12.96 17.17
N LEU A 23 3.00 -14.03 16.46
CA LEU A 23 2.32 -15.31 16.53
C LEU A 23 3.22 -16.35 17.21
N ALA A 24 2.63 -17.20 18.05
CA ALA A 24 3.24 -18.41 18.57
C ALA A 24 2.96 -19.58 17.61
N THR A 25 4.03 -20.22 17.16
CA THR A 25 4.02 -21.40 16.29
C THR A 25 4.79 -22.53 16.98
N PRO A 26 4.68 -23.79 16.50
CA PRO A 26 5.47 -24.90 17.04
C PRO A 26 6.99 -24.64 17.01
N ASP A 27 7.46 -23.89 16.01
CA ASP A 27 8.89 -23.57 15.81
C ASP A 27 9.35 -22.29 16.53
N GLY A 28 8.47 -21.62 17.28
CA GLY A 28 8.77 -20.43 18.05
C GLY A 28 7.86 -19.24 17.77
N LEU A 29 8.40 -18.02 17.79
CA LEU A 29 7.63 -16.81 17.53
C LEU A 29 7.91 -16.26 16.14
N THR A 30 6.86 -15.89 15.41
CA THR A 30 6.95 -15.27 14.07
C THR A 30 6.14 -13.98 14.01
N ASP A 31 6.49 -13.09 13.08
CA ASP A 31 5.76 -11.84 12.85
C ASP A 31 4.89 -11.93 11.60
N ARG A 32 3.69 -11.36 11.67
CA ARG A 32 2.80 -11.20 10.52
C ARG A 32 2.27 -9.79 10.46
N VAL A 33 2.29 -9.20 9.28
CA VAL A 33 1.75 -7.86 9.03
C VAL A 33 0.77 -7.93 7.88
N GLY A 34 -0.43 -7.39 8.07
CA GLY A 34 -1.48 -7.48 7.07
C GLY A 34 -2.65 -6.56 7.34
N LEU A 35 -3.53 -6.50 6.35
CA LEU A 35 -4.83 -5.85 6.43
C LEU A 35 -5.82 -6.80 7.11
N LEU A 36 -6.51 -6.34 8.14
CA LEU A 36 -7.58 -7.10 8.75
C LEU A 36 -8.79 -7.15 7.82
N VAL A 37 -9.17 -8.35 7.38
CA VAL A 37 -10.32 -8.59 6.50
C VAL A 37 -11.56 -8.91 7.33
N SER A 38 -11.40 -9.74 8.36
CA SER A 38 -12.47 -10.10 9.28
C SER A 38 -11.93 -10.44 10.66
N LEU A 39 -12.75 -10.19 11.69
CA LEU A 39 -12.45 -10.49 13.08
C LEU A 39 -13.66 -11.21 13.67
N ALA A 40 -13.42 -12.40 14.20
CA ALA A 40 -14.39 -13.21 14.93
C ALA A 40 -13.87 -13.47 16.36
N PRO A 41 -14.70 -13.93 17.31
CA PRO A 41 -14.27 -14.14 18.69
C PRO A 41 -13.07 -15.09 18.85
N GLY A 42 -12.95 -16.11 17.99
CA GLY A 42 -11.88 -17.12 18.06
C GLY A 42 -10.76 -16.95 17.03
N SER A 43 -10.95 -16.12 16.01
CA SER A 43 -10.01 -16.05 14.89
C SER A 43 -10.09 -14.72 14.15
N LEU A 44 -9.05 -14.43 13.37
CA LEU A 44 -9.01 -13.29 12.48
C LEU A 44 -8.46 -13.69 11.12
N VAL A 45 -8.87 -12.96 10.08
CA VAL A 45 -8.33 -13.11 8.73
C VAL A 45 -7.50 -11.88 8.40
N LEU A 46 -6.21 -12.10 8.17
CA LEU A 46 -5.31 -11.08 7.64
C LEU A 46 -5.04 -11.33 6.16
N GLU A 47 -5.06 -10.27 5.37
CA GLU A 47 -4.50 -10.28 4.03
C GLU A 47 -3.08 -9.70 4.05
N ASP A 48 -2.11 -10.44 3.51
CA ASP A 48 -0.73 -9.98 3.44
C ASP A 48 -0.47 -9.10 2.21
N ARG A 49 0.79 -8.69 2.02
CA ARG A 49 1.20 -7.81 0.91
C ARG A 49 1.06 -8.46 -0.47
N THR A 50 0.96 -9.78 -0.55
CA THR A 50 0.76 -10.52 -1.80
C THR A 50 -0.73 -10.72 -2.11
N GLY A 51 -1.61 -10.32 -1.19
CA GLY A 51 -3.05 -10.54 -1.29
C GLY A 51 -3.48 -11.92 -0.79
N GLU A 52 -2.55 -12.70 -0.23
CA GLU A 52 -2.87 -13.99 0.36
C GLU A 52 -3.59 -13.77 1.69
N ARG A 53 -4.65 -14.54 1.91
CA ARG A 53 -5.45 -14.49 3.14
C ARG A 53 -5.03 -15.58 4.09
N HIS A 54 -4.75 -15.17 5.32
CA HIS A 54 -4.28 -16.01 6.40
C HIS A 54 -5.32 -16.00 7.52
N THR A 55 -5.95 -17.14 7.78
CA THR A 55 -6.74 -17.34 8.99
C THR A 55 -5.79 -17.62 10.15
N ILE A 56 -5.94 -16.86 11.22
CA ILE A 56 -5.10 -16.92 12.42
C ILE A 56 -6.01 -17.16 13.61
N GLU A 57 -5.71 -18.21 14.38
CA GLU A 57 -6.43 -18.49 15.62
C GLU A 57 -6.00 -17.50 16.70
N ARG A 58 -6.97 -17.03 17.50
CA ARG A 58 -6.73 -16.02 18.55
C ARG A 58 -5.67 -16.49 19.55
N GLU A 59 -5.66 -17.78 19.87
CA GLU A 59 -4.71 -18.42 20.78
C GLU A 59 -3.26 -18.38 20.27
N GLN A 60 -3.07 -18.30 18.95
CA GLN A 60 -1.74 -18.16 18.35
C GLN A 60 -1.22 -16.73 18.51
N VAL A 61 -2.07 -15.73 18.74
CA VAL A 61 -1.65 -14.33 18.81
C VAL A 61 -0.97 -14.07 20.14
N ALA A 62 0.35 -14.14 20.12
CA ALA A 62 1.16 -13.72 21.25
C ALA A 62 0.96 -12.23 21.48
N PHE A 63 1.08 -11.34 20.49
CA PHE A 63 0.93 -9.89 20.64
C PHE A 63 0.31 -9.27 19.40
N ALA A 64 -0.50 -8.22 19.56
CA ALA A 64 -1.07 -7.47 18.44
C ALA A 64 -0.86 -5.96 18.61
N ARG A 65 -0.67 -5.29 17.47
CA ARG A 65 -0.56 -3.83 17.39
C ARG A 65 -1.28 -3.32 16.15
N VAL A 66 -2.12 -2.31 16.33
CA VAL A 66 -2.62 -1.49 15.22
C VAL A 66 -1.49 -0.58 14.73
N ILE A 67 -1.25 -0.60 13.43
CA ILE A 67 -0.26 0.25 12.76
C ILE A 67 -0.96 1.18 11.76
N PRO A 68 -0.32 2.27 11.30
CA PRO A 68 -0.92 3.14 10.30
C PRO A 68 -1.39 2.35 9.07
N THR A 69 -2.61 2.63 8.63
CA THR A 69 -3.25 2.03 7.45
C THR A 69 -2.35 2.16 6.22
N VAL A 70 -1.91 3.39 5.96
CA VAL A 70 -0.91 3.73 4.95
C VAL A 70 0.38 4.14 5.65
N ALA A 71 1.43 3.34 5.48
CA ALA A 71 2.72 3.60 6.14
C ALA A 71 3.44 4.77 5.46
N ARG A 72 3.91 5.74 6.26
CA ARG A 72 4.67 6.88 5.74
C ARG A 72 6.01 6.42 5.16
N GLY A 73 6.28 6.82 3.92
CA GLY A 73 7.57 6.62 3.25
C GLY A 73 8.61 7.68 3.62
N ARG A 74 9.85 7.47 3.16
CA ARG A 74 10.92 8.49 3.21
C ARG A 74 10.57 9.65 2.27
N ASN A 75 11.32 10.75 2.29
CA ASN A 75 11.12 11.82 1.31
C ASN A 75 11.48 11.29 -0.10
N PRO A 76 10.53 11.19 -1.05
CA PRO A 76 10.84 10.65 -2.37
C PRO A 76 11.85 11.52 -3.15
N LEU A 77 11.90 12.83 -2.89
CA LEU A 77 12.86 13.75 -3.51
C LEU A 77 14.30 13.57 -3.03
N ALA A 78 14.54 12.74 -2.01
CA ALA A 78 15.89 12.44 -1.51
C ALA A 78 16.48 11.15 -2.10
N PHE A 79 15.74 10.45 -2.99
CA PHE A 79 16.22 9.24 -3.65
C PHE A 79 16.91 9.57 -4.97
N ASP A 80 17.73 8.62 -5.46
CA ASP A 80 18.38 8.72 -6.75
C ASP A 80 17.34 8.85 -7.89
N PRO A 81 17.35 9.96 -8.66
CA PRO A 81 16.38 10.17 -9.73
C PRO A 81 16.47 9.14 -10.85
N GLY A 82 17.67 8.64 -11.16
CA GLY A 82 17.89 7.66 -12.22
C GLY A 82 17.12 6.36 -12.00
N GLY A 83 17.20 5.80 -10.78
CA GLY A 83 16.44 4.61 -10.39
C GLY A 83 14.92 4.82 -10.44
N LEU A 84 14.44 5.98 -9.99
CA LEU A 84 13.01 6.31 -10.02
C LEU A 84 12.48 6.47 -11.45
N ARG A 85 13.25 7.11 -12.34
CA ARG A 85 12.92 7.20 -13.77
C ARG A 85 12.87 5.85 -14.43
N ALA A 86 13.86 4.99 -14.18
CA ALA A 86 13.88 3.64 -14.73
C ALA A 86 12.63 2.85 -14.30
N LEU A 87 12.21 3.01 -13.05
CA LEU A 87 10.99 2.39 -12.53
C LEU A 87 9.71 2.97 -13.16
N ALA A 88 9.62 4.30 -13.30
CA ALA A 88 8.46 4.98 -13.89
C ALA A 88 8.28 4.69 -15.39
N HIS A 89 9.37 4.37 -16.07
CA HIS A 89 9.42 3.99 -17.49
C HIS A 89 9.56 2.48 -17.71
N ASP A 90 9.17 1.67 -16.71
CA ASP A 90 9.07 0.23 -16.90
C ASP A 90 8.22 -0.08 -18.16
N ALA A 91 8.72 -0.96 -19.01
CA ALA A 91 8.12 -1.25 -20.32
C ALA A 91 6.66 -1.70 -20.22
N TRP A 92 6.27 -2.35 -19.12
CA TRP A 92 4.90 -2.78 -18.91
C TRP A 92 3.94 -1.62 -18.62
N LEU A 93 4.41 -0.57 -17.96
CA LEU A 93 3.61 0.64 -17.72
C LEU A 93 3.32 1.36 -19.03
N GLY A 94 4.28 1.41 -19.95
CA GLY A 94 4.16 2.14 -21.21
C GLY A 94 4.05 3.66 -21.00
N GLY A 95 4.59 4.16 -19.89
CA GLY A 95 4.68 5.57 -19.56
C GLY A 95 5.77 6.30 -20.32
N SER A 96 5.63 7.61 -20.49
CA SER A 96 6.65 8.47 -21.09
C SER A 96 6.58 9.88 -20.51
N GLY A 97 7.67 10.64 -20.67
CA GLY A 97 7.72 12.05 -20.30
C GLY A 97 8.21 12.30 -18.87
N ALA A 98 7.75 13.41 -18.28
CA ALA A 98 8.17 13.84 -16.96
C ALA A 98 7.71 12.85 -15.87
N CYS A 99 8.56 12.67 -14.87
CA CYS A 99 8.27 11.85 -13.70
C CYS A 99 7.81 12.71 -12.55
N TRP A 100 6.84 12.20 -11.81
CA TRP A 100 6.27 12.83 -10.61
C TRP A 100 6.34 11.87 -9.44
N VAL A 101 6.49 12.40 -8.24
CA VAL A 101 6.64 11.59 -7.03
C VAL A 101 5.77 12.10 -5.89
N ALA A 102 5.38 11.18 -5.02
CA ALA A 102 4.74 11.48 -3.74
C ALA A 102 4.96 10.34 -2.74
N ARG A 103 4.67 10.61 -1.47
CA ARG A 103 4.43 9.52 -0.51
C ARG A 103 2.99 9.10 -0.63
N LEU A 104 2.72 7.80 -0.55
CA LEU A 104 1.33 7.30 -0.60
C LEU A 104 0.50 7.84 0.57
N ALA A 105 1.11 7.98 1.75
CA ALA A 105 0.45 8.56 2.93
C ALA A 105 0.10 10.05 2.81
N ASP A 106 0.64 10.74 1.79
CA ASP A 106 0.27 12.12 1.48
C ASP A 106 -0.82 12.18 0.38
N LEU A 107 -1.17 11.03 -0.24
CA LEU A 107 -2.22 10.89 -1.27
C LEU A 107 -3.49 10.25 -0.74
N VAL A 108 -3.36 9.20 0.08
CA VAL A 108 -4.48 8.39 0.59
C VAL A 108 -4.25 8.02 2.06
N ASP A 109 -5.35 7.90 2.81
CA ASP A 109 -5.35 7.44 4.21
C ASP A 109 -6.15 6.13 4.42
N HIS A 110 -6.73 5.60 3.34
CA HIS A 110 -7.47 4.34 3.28
C HIS A 110 -6.79 3.30 2.36
N LEU A 111 -7.33 2.08 2.36
CA LEU A 111 -6.91 0.97 1.48
C LEU A 111 -8.06 0.49 0.58
N ASP A 112 -9.08 1.33 0.38
CA ASP A 112 -10.12 1.05 -0.62
C ASP A 112 -9.55 1.15 -2.04
N ASP A 113 -9.37 0.00 -2.68
CA ASP A 113 -8.90 -0.16 -4.05
C ASP A 113 -10.04 -0.44 -5.03
N SER A 114 -11.28 -0.05 -4.69
CA SER A 114 -12.42 -0.15 -5.58
C SER A 114 -12.17 0.54 -6.92
N GLY A 115 -12.38 -0.18 -8.02
CA GLY A 115 -12.04 0.30 -9.38
C GLY A 115 -10.69 -0.22 -9.89
N VAL A 116 -9.87 -0.84 -9.04
CA VAL A 116 -8.64 -1.52 -9.44
C VAL A 116 -8.92 -2.96 -9.83
N ARG A 117 -8.52 -3.35 -11.05
CA ARG A 117 -8.44 -4.74 -11.48
C ARG A 117 -7.01 -5.24 -11.33
N GLN A 118 -6.80 -6.12 -10.36
CA GLN A 118 -5.51 -6.76 -10.12
C GLN A 118 -5.20 -7.80 -11.21
N LEU A 119 -3.96 -7.82 -11.69
CA LEU A 119 -3.44 -8.77 -12.68
C LEU A 119 -2.46 -9.77 -12.07
N SER A 120 -1.61 -9.32 -11.16
CA SER A 120 -0.70 -10.14 -10.35
C SER A 120 -0.55 -9.53 -8.96
N ALA A 121 0.29 -10.08 -8.09
CA ALA A 121 0.54 -9.49 -6.78
C ALA A 121 1.17 -8.08 -6.87
N GLU A 122 1.88 -7.81 -7.96
CA GLU A 122 2.65 -6.59 -8.22
C GLU A 122 2.05 -5.71 -9.30
N ARG A 123 1.03 -6.16 -10.05
CA ARG A 123 0.49 -5.44 -11.22
C ARG A 123 -1.01 -5.28 -11.14
N ALA A 124 -1.50 -4.09 -11.45
CA ALA A 124 -2.92 -3.80 -11.54
C ALA A 124 -3.24 -2.69 -12.55
N ILE A 125 -4.51 -2.58 -12.91
CA ILE A 125 -5.02 -1.52 -13.78
C ILE A 125 -6.24 -0.84 -13.14
N ALA A 126 -6.47 0.43 -13.45
CA ALA A 126 -7.69 1.17 -13.15
C ALA A 126 -8.01 2.02 -14.37
N GLY A 127 -9.17 1.81 -15.00
CA GLY A 127 -9.43 2.37 -16.33
C GLY A 127 -8.31 2.01 -17.32
N ASP A 128 -7.74 3.05 -17.95
CA ASP A 128 -6.56 2.91 -18.80
C ASP A 128 -5.24 2.98 -18.01
N SER A 129 -5.26 3.50 -16.78
CA SER A 129 -4.09 3.64 -15.92
C SER A 129 -3.52 2.28 -15.51
N ARG A 130 -2.20 2.24 -15.26
CA ARG A 130 -1.47 1.03 -14.87
C ARG A 130 -0.64 1.29 -13.63
N GLY A 131 -0.60 0.32 -12.71
CA GLY A 131 0.20 0.35 -11.49
C GLY A 131 1.07 -0.89 -11.36
N LEU A 132 2.33 -0.68 -10.96
CA LEU A 132 3.32 -1.70 -10.66
C LEU A 132 3.86 -1.44 -9.25
N VAL A 133 3.99 -2.48 -8.41
CA VAL A 133 4.65 -2.40 -7.10
C VAL A 133 6.00 -3.09 -7.15
N ASN A 134 7.04 -2.40 -6.70
CA ASN A 134 8.39 -2.93 -6.56
C ASN A 134 8.97 -2.52 -5.20
N GLY A 135 8.94 -3.43 -4.24
CA GLY A 135 9.43 -3.18 -2.88
C GLY A 135 8.61 -2.09 -2.17
N GLU A 136 9.28 -1.01 -1.76
CA GLU A 136 8.63 0.13 -1.09
C GLU A 136 8.02 1.17 -2.07
N TRP A 137 8.12 0.92 -3.38
CA TRP A 137 7.72 1.85 -4.43
C TRP A 137 6.55 1.32 -5.26
N ALA A 138 5.66 2.23 -5.61
CA ALA A 138 4.67 2.07 -6.66
C ALA A 138 5.09 2.91 -7.87
N ALA A 139 4.99 2.32 -9.05
CA ALA A 139 5.19 2.97 -10.33
C ALA A 139 3.85 3.02 -11.05
N VAL A 140 3.41 4.21 -11.46
CA VAL A 140 2.10 4.40 -12.08
C VAL A 140 2.23 5.10 -13.42
N ARG A 141 1.52 4.61 -14.43
CA ARG A 141 1.16 5.42 -15.61
C ARG A 141 -0.27 5.90 -15.40
N LEU A 142 -0.43 7.18 -15.07
CA LEU A 142 -1.73 7.77 -14.76
C LEU A 142 -2.36 8.35 -16.03
N ALA A 143 -3.50 7.80 -16.44
CA ALA A 143 -4.26 8.25 -17.60
C ALA A 143 -5.36 9.25 -17.26
N ALA A 144 -5.98 9.10 -16.08
CA ALA A 144 -7.04 9.98 -15.58
C ALA A 144 -6.87 10.22 -14.08
N VAL A 145 -7.20 11.42 -13.61
CA VAL A 145 -7.09 11.81 -12.19
C VAL A 145 -7.83 10.84 -11.26
N ALA A 146 -9.02 10.39 -11.68
CA ALA A 146 -9.86 9.48 -10.89
C ALA A 146 -9.22 8.12 -10.61
N ASP A 147 -8.21 7.71 -11.37
CA ASP A 147 -7.54 6.42 -11.20
C ASP A 147 -6.43 6.47 -10.14
N LEU A 148 -5.97 7.67 -9.73
CA LEU A 148 -4.82 7.81 -8.84
C LEU A 148 -5.12 7.25 -7.45
N ASP A 149 -6.26 7.62 -6.88
CA ASP A 149 -6.63 7.28 -5.52
C ASP A 149 -6.80 5.75 -5.33
N PRO A 150 -7.58 5.03 -6.18
CA PRO A 150 -7.67 3.58 -6.09
C PRO A 150 -6.32 2.87 -6.30
N LEU A 151 -5.48 3.33 -7.24
CA LEU A 151 -4.17 2.75 -7.48
C LEU A 151 -3.20 3.01 -6.30
N ALA A 152 -3.27 4.18 -5.67
CA ALA A 152 -2.50 4.51 -4.48
C ALA A 152 -2.90 3.62 -3.29
N ALA A 153 -4.21 3.43 -3.08
CA ALA A 153 -4.75 2.54 -2.06
C ALA A 153 -4.35 1.08 -2.29
N TRP A 154 -4.46 0.58 -3.53
CA TRP A 154 -3.98 -0.74 -3.92
C TRP A 154 -2.49 -0.89 -3.62
N ALA A 155 -1.66 0.07 -4.05
CA ALA A 155 -0.22 0.03 -3.82
C ALA A 155 0.13 0.02 -2.32
N ALA A 156 -0.56 0.83 -1.52
CA ALA A 156 -0.39 0.85 -0.07
C ALA A 156 -0.77 -0.49 0.57
N ARG A 157 -1.83 -1.15 0.08
CA ARG A 157 -2.23 -2.50 0.52
C ARG A 157 -1.08 -3.50 0.28
N ARG A 158 -0.38 -3.36 -0.85
CA ARG A 158 0.86 -4.08 -1.23
C ARG A 158 2.14 -3.62 -0.53
N THR A 159 2.03 -2.85 0.56
CA THR A 159 3.15 -2.33 1.38
C THR A 159 4.06 -1.31 0.72
N ALA A 160 3.72 -0.82 -0.48
CA ALA A 160 4.40 0.36 -1.02
C ALA A 160 4.17 1.57 -0.08
N ARG A 161 5.10 2.51 -0.11
CA ARG A 161 5.07 3.71 0.73
C ARG A 161 5.25 5.00 -0.06
N ASN A 162 5.87 4.88 -1.23
CA ASN A 162 6.11 5.99 -2.14
C ASN A 162 5.60 5.63 -3.52
N LEU A 163 5.32 6.65 -4.32
CA LEU A 163 4.88 6.54 -5.69
C LEU A 163 5.80 7.36 -6.58
N VAL A 164 6.11 6.81 -7.75
CA VAL A 164 6.60 7.53 -8.91
C VAL A 164 5.62 7.31 -10.06
N LEU A 165 5.32 8.34 -10.84
CA LEU A 165 4.42 8.21 -11.98
C LEU A 165 4.86 9.00 -13.20
N THR A 166 4.32 8.60 -14.34
CA THR A 166 4.24 9.38 -15.58
C THR A 166 2.78 9.61 -15.94
N SER A 167 2.49 10.71 -16.62
CA SER A 167 1.13 11.06 -17.02
C SER A 167 1.13 12.01 -18.22
N PRO A 168 0.13 11.92 -19.13
CA PRO A 168 -0.11 12.94 -20.14
C PRO A 168 -0.95 14.12 -19.61
N LEU A 169 -1.40 14.06 -18.35
CA LEU A 169 -2.21 15.12 -17.74
C LEU A 169 -1.39 16.41 -17.55
N PRO A 170 -2.02 17.59 -17.57
CA PRO A 170 -1.32 18.85 -17.33
C PRO A 170 -0.65 18.92 -15.96
N ASP A 171 0.54 19.53 -15.88
CA ASP A 171 1.31 19.72 -14.63
C ASP A 171 0.49 20.38 -13.50
N ALA A 172 -0.43 21.28 -13.85
CA ALA A 172 -1.33 21.94 -12.90
C ALA A 172 -2.28 20.94 -12.20
N GLU A 173 -2.78 19.95 -12.93
CA GLU A 173 -3.61 18.89 -12.36
C GLU A 173 -2.77 17.98 -11.45
N LEU A 174 -1.57 17.60 -11.88
CA LEU A 174 -0.67 16.76 -11.09
C LEU A 174 -0.25 17.44 -9.78
N THR A 175 0.04 18.74 -9.84
CA THR A 175 0.37 19.54 -8.65
C THR A 175 -0.81 19.62 -7.67
N ALA A 176 -2.04 19.74 -8.18
CA ALA A 176 -3.25 19.76 -7.36
C ALA A 176 -3.48 18.43 -6.61
N LEU A 177 -2.88 17.33 -7.08
CA LEU A 177 -2.89 16.01 -6.44
C LEU A 177 -1.74 15.82 -5.44
N ALA A 178 -1.08 16.90 -5.01
CA ALA A 178 0.09 16.85 -4.13
C ALA A 178 1.27 16.02 -4.67
N LEU A 179 1.37 15.90 -6.01
CA LEU A 179 2.53 15.31 -6.67
C LEU A 179 3.62 16.38 -6.84
N HIS A 180 4.87 15.94 -6.76
CA HIS A 180 6.03 16.79 -6.97
C HIS A 180 6.80 16.35 -8.22
N PRO A 181 7.25 17.28 -9.08
CA PRO A 181 8.08 16.92 -10.22
C PRO A 181 9.40 16.33 -9.73
N LEU A 182 9.84 15.24 -10.35
CA LEU A 182 11.15 14.65 -10.08
C LEU A 182 12.22 15.45 -10.84
N PRO A 183 13.21 16.03 -10.16
CA PRO A 183 14.22 16.89 -10.77
C PRO A 183 15.11 16.11 -11.75
N ASP A 184 15.46 16.75 -12.87
CA ASP A 184 16.36 16.26 -13.93
C ASP A 184 17.67 15.66 -13.41
#